data_AF-A0A3D0T2R2-F1
#
_entry.id   AF-A0A3D0T2R2-F1
#
_cell.length_a   1.000
_cell.length_b   1.000
_cell.length_c   1.000
_cell.angle_alpha   90.00
_cell.angle_beta   90.00
_cell.angle_gamma   90.00
#
_symmetry.space_group_name_H-M   'P 1'
#
loop_
_entity.id
_entity.type
_entity.pdbx_description
1 polymer ?
#
loop_
_entity_poly.entity_id
_entity_poly.type
_entity_poly.pdbx_seq_one_letter_code
_entity_poly.pdbx_strand_id
1 'polypeptide(L)'
;VKTTYSWAEFSHCDSFTDSPTPAADELMTIIYTSGSTGSPKGVMHSYSAMAWAGAQAKTDLSLGEDDRLLSYLPLAHITERVLIEMAALQSGMTLYFIESLDTFQRDVQECQPTLFV
;
A
#
# COMPACT_ATOMS: atom_id res chain seq x y z
N VAL A 1 17.92 -16.07 -9.02
CA VAL A 1 16.84 -16.06 -10.04
C VAL A 1 17.26 -15.09 -11.13
N LYS A 2 17.46 -15.55 -12.37
CA LYS A 2 17.72 -14.63 -13.50
C LYS A 2 16.38 -14.03 -13.90
N THR A 3 16.18 -12.75 -13.66
CA THR A 3 15.02 -12.03 -14.18
C THR A 3 15.25 -11.76 -15.66
N THR A 4 14.20 -11.87 -16.47
CA THR A 4 14.25 -11.65 -17.93
C THR A 4 14.41 -10.18 -18.30
N TYR A 5 14.32 -9.29 -17.31
CA TYR A 5 14.35 -7.84 -17.47
C TYR A 5 15.31 -7.21 -16.45
N SER A 6 16.00 -6.16 -16.88
CA SER A 6 16.82 -5.28 -16.08
C SER A 6 16.07 -4.01 -15.68
N TRP A 7 16.51 -3.35 -14.60
CA TRP A 7 15.96 -2.06 -14.19
C TRP A 7 16.08 -0.98 -15.27
N ALA A 8 17.18 -0.98 -16.03
CA ALA A 8 17.39 -0.03 -17.12
C ALA A 8 16.40 -0.24 -18.27
N GLU A 9 16.04 -1.49 -18.59
CA GLU A 9 15.00 -1.76 -19.59
C GLU A 9 13.62 -1.31 -19.11
N PHE A 10 13.31 -1.52 -17.82
CA PHE A 10 12.05 -1.06 -17.24
C PHE A 10 11.95 0.47 -17.20
N SER A 11 13.02 1.18 -16.85
CA SER A 11 13.00 2.64 -16.76
C SER A 11 12.88 3.36 -18.11
N HIS A 12 13.09 2.63 -19.22
CA HIS A 12 13.01 3.15 -20.59
C HIS A 12 11.87 2.53 -21.40
N CYS A 13 10.98 1.75 -20.78
CA CYS A 13 9.80 1.27 -21.50
C CYS A 13 8.83 2.42 -21.75
N ASP A 14 8.08 2.33 -22.85
CA ASP A 14 6.98 3.25 -23.09
C ASP A 14 6.01 3.21 -21.91
N SER A 15 5.44 4.36 -21.56
CA SER A 15 4.40 4.43 -20.54
C SER A 15 3.22 3.56 -20.96
N PHE A 16 2.68 2.77 -20.03
CA PHE A 16 1.43 2.07 -20.26
C PHE A 16 0.34 3.10 -20.61
N THR A 17 -0.20 3.02 -21.83
CA THR A 17 -1.31 3.87 -22.28
C THR A 17 -2.67 3.28 -21.96
N ASP A 18 -2.72 1.98 -21.71
CA ASP A 18 -3.95 1.26 -21.39
C ASP A 18 -4.34 1.47 -19.92
N SER A 19 -5.64 1.62 -19.66
CA SER A 19 -6.21 1.64 -18.32
C SER A 19 -7.21 0.50 -18.18
N PRO A 20 -6.73 -0.76 -18.07
CA PRO A 20 -7.61 -1.89 -17.93
C PRO A 20 -8.36 -1.80 -16.61
N THR A 21 -9.66 -2.07 -16.63
CA THR A 21 -10.46 -2.25 -15.42
C THR A 21 -10.44 -3.75 -15.08
N PRO A 22 -9.75 -4.17 -14.01
CA PRO A 22 -9.67 -5.57 -13.64
C PRO A 22 -11.03 -6.10 -13.16
N ALA A 23 -11.24 -7.41 -13.27
CA ALA A 23 -12.43 -8.03 -12.69
C ALA A 23 -12.34 -7.98 -11.16
N ALA A 24 -13.48 -7.81 -10.49
CA ALA A 24 -13.50 -7.59 -9.05
C ALA A 24 -12.94 -8.80 -8.24
N ASP A 25 -13.06 -10.01 -8.77
CA ASP A 25 -12.55 -11.25 -8.18
C ASP A 25 -11.11 -11.58 -8.62
N GLU A 26 -10.54 -10.81 -9.54
CA GLU A 26 -9.16 -10.98 -9.99
C GLU A 26 -8.14 -10.68 -8.89
N LEU A 27 -7.00 -11.36 -8.93
CA LEU A 27 -5.91 -11.19 -7.99
C LEU A 27 -5.31 -9.78 -8.09
N MET A 28 -5.30 -9.05 -6.98
CA MET A 28 -4.67 -7.73 -6.86
C MET A 28 -3.28 -7.82 -6.23
N THR A 29 -3.15 -8.52 -5.10
CA THR A 29 -1.88 -8.58 -4.36
C THR A 29 -1.71 -9.89 -3.59
N ILE A 30 -0.45 -10.24 -3.32
CA ILE A 30 -0.08 -11.39 -2.50
C ILE A 30 0.72 -10.87 -1.30
N ILE A 31 0.25 -11.17 -0.09
CA ILE A 31 0.94 -10.82 1.15
C ILE A 31 1.49 -12.07 1.81
N TYR A 32 2.80 -12.11 2.03
CA TYR A 32 3.46 -13.24 2.69
C TYR A 32 3.42 -13.09 4.21
N THR A 33 3.07 -14.19 4.87
CA THR A 33 3.03 -14.29 6.34
C THR A 33 3.93 -15.43 6.81
N SER A 34 4.47 -15.35 8.03
CA SER A 34 5.48 -16.30 8.54
C SER A 34 5.02 -17.76 8.53
N GLY A 35 3.72 -18.01 8.69
CA GLY A 35 3.13 -19.35 8.66
C GLY A 35 3.55 -20.23 9.84
N SER A 36 2.61 -20.91 10.49
CA SER A 36 2.91 -21.80 11.63
C SER A 36 3.75 -23.04 11.26
N THR A 37 3.86 -23.36 9.97
CA THR A 37 4.54 -24.56 9.45
C THR A 37 5.97 -24.29 8.99
N GLY A 38 6.56 -23.13 9.34
CA GLY A 38 7.96 -22.78 9.09
C GLY A 38 8.29 -22.22 7.70
N SER A 39 7.44 -22.45 6.71
CA SER A 39 7.54 -21.79 5.39
C SER A 39 6.50 -20.67 5.26
N PRO A 40 6.88 -19.47 4.79
CA PRO A 40 5.93 -18.39 4.57
C PRO A 40 4.82 -18.78 3.60
N LYS A 41 3.59 -18.33 3.88
CA LYS A 41 2.42 -18.54 3.01
C LYS A 41 2.00 -17.21 2.40
N GLY A 42 1.78 -17.20 1.08
CA GLY A 42 1.23 -16.06 0.36
C GLY A 42 -0.29 -16.06 0.43
N VAL A 43 -0.87 -15.02 1.02
CA VAL A 43 -2.31 -14.78 1.05
C VAL A 43 -2.68 -13.98 -0.19
N MET A 44 -3.55 -14.56 -1.02
CA MET A 44 -4.04 -13.94 -2.25
C MET A 44 -5.24 -13.04 -1.94
N HIS A 45 -5.15 -11.77 -2.31
CA HIS A 45 -6.22 -10.80 -2.14
C HIS A 45 -6.74 -10.33 -3.50
N SER A 46 -8.06 -10.42 -3.70
CA SER A 46 -8.72 -9.89 -4.89
C SER A 46 -8.89 -8.37 -4.83
N TYR A 47 -9.15 -7.74 -5.98
CA TYR A 47 -9.48 -6.32 -6.05
C TYR A 47 -10.69 -5.96 -5.16
N SER A 48 -11.76 -6.76 -5.18
CA SER A 48 -12.95 -6.57 -4.34
C SER A 48 -12.63 -6.66 -2.85
N ALA A 49 -11.82 -7.63 -2.42
CA ALA A 49 -11.45 -7.78 -1.02
C ALA A 49 -10.66 -6.57 -0.51
N MET A 50 -9.69 -6.10 -1.29
CA MET A 50 -8.88 -4.93 -0.94
C MET A 50 -9.70 -3.63 -1.00
N ALA A 51 -10.55 -3.48 -2.01
CA ALA A 51 -11.42 -2.32 -2.15
C ALA A 51 -12.40 -2.22 -0.97
N TRP A 52 -13.03 -3.33 -0.59
CA TRP A 52 -13.91 -3.38 0.58
C TRP A 52 -13.15 -3.07 1.87
N ALA A 53 -12.01 -3.71 2.11
CA ALA A 53 -11.23 -3.51 3.34
C ALA A 53 -10.73 -2.06 3.47
N GLY A 54 -10.26 -1.45 2.38
CA GLY A 54 -9.88 -0.03 2.35
C GLY A 54 -11.06 0.91 2.63
N ALA A 55 -12.25 0.59 2.11
CA ALA A 55 -13.43 1.44 2.30
C ALA A 55 -13.92 1.38 3.75
N GLN A 56 -13.85 0.20 4.36
CA GLN A 56 -14.10 0.04 5.79
C GLN A 56 -13.05 0.78 6.61
N ALA A 57 -11.76 0.64 6.30
CA ALA A 57 -10.70 1.36 7.01
C ALA A 57 -10.89 2.88 6.94
N LYS A 58 -11.19 3.43 5.76
CA LYS A 58 -11.53 4.85 5.58
C LYS A 58 -12.68 5.27 6.49
N THR A 59 -13.73 4.46 6.54
CA THR A 59 -14.93 4.75 7.34
C THR A 59 -14.65 4.67 8.85
N ASP A 60 -14.02 3.57 9.28
CA ASP A 60 -13.74 3.29 10.70
C ASP A 60 -12.75 4.30 11.29
N LEU A 61 -11.80 4.78 10.48
CA LEU A 61 -10.83 5.81 10.85
C LEU A 61 -11.32 7.24 10.56
N SER A 62 -12.53 7.40 9.99
CA SER A 62 -13.12 8.71 9.64
C SER A 62 -12.24 9.58 8.74
N LEU A 63 -11.59 8.96 7.75
CA LEU A 63 -10.60 9.59 6.88
C LEU A 63 -11.24 10.34 5.69
N GLY A 64 -10.75 11.53 5.42
CA GLY A 64 -11.14 12.43 4.32
C GLY A 64 -9.96 13.00 3.54
N GLU A 65 -10.25 13.89 2.59
CA GLU A 65 -9.26 14.49 1.69
C GLU A 65 -8.25 15.43 2.40
N ASP A 66 -8.65 16.02 3.52
CA ASP A 66 -7.82 16.93 4.31
C ASP A 66 -6.84 16.21 5.26
N ASP A 67 -6.95 14.88 5.34
CA ASP A 67 -6.09 14.06 6.21
C ASP A 67 -4.67 13.91 5.66
N ARG A 68 -3.77 13.61 6.59
CA ARG A 68 -2.37 13.30 6.29
C ARG A 68 -1.96 12.08 7.09
N LEU A 69 -1.49 11.05 6.38
CA LEU A 69 -0.92 9.85 7.00
C LEU A 69 0.56 9.71 6.65
N LEU A 70 1.28 9.00 7.52
CA LEU A 70 2.68 8.66 7.34
C LEU A 70 2.81 7.14 7.22
N SER A 71 3.20 6.65 6.05
CA SER A 71 3.59 5.25 5.78
C SER A 71 4.98 5.01 6.37
N TYR A 72 5.04 4.31 7.50
CA TYR A 72 6.29 3.92 8.17
C TYR A 72 6.44 2.42 8.38
N LEU A 73 5.39 1.63 8.15
CA LEU A 73 5.51 0.18 8.12
C LEU A 73 5.91 -0.27 6.70
N PRO A 74 6.56 -1.43 6.54
CA PRO A 74 6.84 -1.96 5.21
C PRO A 74 5.54 -2.24 4.42
N LEU A 75 5.50 -1.84 3.15
CA LEU A 75 4.37 -2.09 2.21
C LEU A 75 3.99 -3.57 2.01
N ALA A 76 4.84 -4.47 2.50
CA ALA A 76 4.60 -5.91 2.53
C ALA A 76 3.66 -6.33 3.68
N HIS A 77 3.39 -5.48 4.66
CA HIS A 77 2.46 -5.76 5.76
C HIS A 77 1.02 -5.45 5.37
N ILE A 78 0.09 -6.32 5.75
CA ILE A 78 -1.34 -6.12 5.47
C ILE A 78 -1.90 -4.86 6.15
N THR A 79 -1.41 -4.52 7.34
CA THR A 79 -1.82 -3.30 8.05
C THR A 79 -1.48 -2.05 7.24
N GLU A 80 -0.25 -1.93 6.77
CA GLU A 80 0.19 -0.84 5.89
C GLU A 80 -0.64 -0.81 4.61
N ARG A 81 -0.78 -1.97 3.96
CA ARG A 81 -1.52 -2.10 2.70
C ARG A 81 -2.97 -1.64 2.83
N VAL A 82 -3.69 -2.02 3.89
CA VAL A 82 -5.12 -1.75 4.02
C VAL A 82 -5.39 -0.40 4.70
N LEU A 83 -4.82 -0.18 5.88
CA LEU A 83 -5.17 0.97 6.72
C LEU A 83 -4.53 2.27 6.23
N ILE A 84 -3.41 2.19 5.52
CA ILE A 84 -2.68 3.36 5.04
C ILE A 84 -2.84 3.48 3.52
N GLU A 85 -2.31 2.55 2.73
CA GLU A 85 -2.28 2.66 1.26
C GLU A 85 -3.69 2.67 0.65
N MET A 86 -4.51 1.65 0.91
CA MET A 86 -5.86 1.57 0.33
C MET A 86 -6.80 2.66 0.87
N ALA A 87 -6.73 2.96 2.17
CA ALA A 87 -7.52 4.03 2.75
C ALA A 87 -7.14 5.41 2.17
N ALA A 88 -5.85 5.66 1.92
CA ALA A 88 -5.38 6.90 1.31
C ALA A 88 -5.88 7.03 -0.14
N LEU A 89 -5.73 5.98 -0.95
CA LEU A 89 -6.21 5.95 -2.33
C LEU A 89 -7.72 6.22 -2.45
N GLN A 90 -8.51 5.78 -1.47
CA GLN A 90 -9.97 5.94 -1.50
C GLN A 90 -10.49 7.20 -0.78
N SER A 91 -9.69 7.82 0.08
CA SER A 91 -10.03 9.08 0.76
C SER A 91 -9.62 10.30 -0.05
N GLY A 92 -8.61 10.18 -0.91
CA GLY A 92 -8.03 11.32 -1.62
C GLY A 92 -7.08 12.15 -0.75
N MET A 93 -6.70 11.63 0.42
CA MET A 93 -5.80 12.30 1.37
C MET A 93 -4.36 12.40 0.83
N THR A 94 -3.50 13.13 1.55
CA THR A 94 -2.05 13.11 1.27
C THR A 94 -1.34 12.03 2.08
N LEU A 95 -0.66 11.10 1.39
CA LEU A 95 0.17 10.06 2.02
C LEU A 95 1.65 10.41 1.94
N TYR A 96 2.33 10.42 3.07
CA TYR A 96 3.78 10.62 3.20
C TYR A 96 4.48 9.29 3.39
N PHE A 97 5.68 9.14 2.82
CA PHE A 97 6.55 7.98 3.05
C PHE A 97 7.79 8.44 3.80
N ILE A 98 8.18 7.70 4.84
CA ILE A 98 9.44 7.98 5.53
C ILE A 98 10.62 7.56 4.66
N GLU A 99 11.73 8.30 4.78
CA GLU A 99 12.99 7.92 4.13
C GLU A 99 13.62 6.71 4.83
N SER A 100 13.63 6.74 6.16
CA SER A 100 14.15 5.67 7.01
C SER A 100 13.61 5.80 8.44
N LEU A 101 13.82 4.77 9.27
CA LEU A 101 13.49 4.85 10.69
C LEU A 101 14.37 5.88 11.43
N ASP A 102 15.58 6.14 10.95
CA ASP A 102 16.51 7.11 11.55
C ASP A 102 16.01 8.55 11.39
N THR A 103 15.27 8.81 10.30
CA THR A 103 14.70 10.14 9.99
C THR A 103 13.27 10.31 10.49
N PHE A 104 12.68 9.28 11.10
CA PHE A 104 11.27 9.22 11.47
C PHE A 104 10.78 10.48 12.20
N GLN A 105 11.51 10.97 13.20
CA GLN A 105 11.09 12.15 13.97
C GLN A 105 10.97 13.40 13.10
N ARG A 106 11.94 13.64 12.20
CA ARG A 106 11.90 14.76 11.25
C ARG A 106 10.72 14.60 10.30
N ASP A 107 10.55 13.41 9.74
CA ASP A 107 9.52 13.12 8.75
C ASP A 107 8.10 13.29 9.35
N VAL A 108 7.91 12.93 10.63
CA VAL A 108 6.67 13.21 11.40
C VAL A 108 6.43 14.72 11.56
N GLN A 109 7.48 15.49 11.88
CA GLN A 109 7.38 16.94 12.05
C GLN A 109 7.04 17.65 10.74
N GLU A 110 7.52 17.15 9.60
CA GLU A 110 7.19 17.69 8.28
C GLU A 110 5.78 17.28 7.84
N CYS A 111 5.42 16.00 8.02
CA CYS A 111 4.12 15.47 7.64
C CYS A 111 2.97 16.10 8.45
N GLN A 112 3.18 16.40 9.73
CA GLN A 112 2.13 16.80 10.68
C GLN A 112 0.89 15.89 10.52
N PRO A 113 1.03 14.56 10.71
CA PRO A 113 -0.05 13.62 10.41
C PRO A 113 -1.28 13.90 11.26
N THR A 114 -2.46 13.73 10.67
CA THR A 114 -3.75 13.94 11.34
C THR A 114 -4.16 12.71 12.14
N LEU A 115 -3.60 11.55 11.80
CA LEU A 115 -3.81 10.28 12.48
C LEU A 115 -2.51 9.46 12.51
N PHE A 116 -2.30 8.72 13.60
CA PHE A 116 -1.28 7.69 13.72
C PHE A 116 -1.96 6.34 13.94
N VAL A 117 -1.52 5.34 13.18
CA VAL A 117 -2.03 3.96 13.19
C VAL A 117 -0.89 3.00 13.50
#